data_AF-A0A7S4B108-F1
#
_entry.id   AF-A0A7S4B108-F1
#
_cell.length_a   1.000
_cell.length_b   1.000
_cell.length_c   1.000
_cell.angle_alpha   90.00
_cell.angle_beta   90.00
_cell.angle_gamma   90.00
#
_symmetry.space_group_name_H-M   'P 1'
#
loop_
_entity.id
_entity.type
_entity.pdbx_description
1 polymer ?
#
loop_
_entity_poly.entity_id
_entity_poly.type
_entity_poly.pdbx_seq_one_letter_code
_entity_poly.pdbx_strand_id
1 'polypeptide(L)'
;DGALGAGGRADRLGWRHVVFGYAVFEDVQTDRLLQAAADTWFRMVRGADVMLVTDGDDGRADSSVSPRVDGGVCVHVRRCASCRGKRCVPRKGQPCVGKREGWLARTKVLGLFSEMLALAEERPKRFFIKVDPDTVLLPHNLLRFLRYAAMEDQQR
;
A
#
# COMPACT_ATOMS: atom_id res chain seq x y z
N ASP A 1 -11.64 -18.96 45.64
CA ASP A 1 -11.14 -20.14 44.91
C ASP A 1 -11.36 -20.01 43.42
N GLY A 2 -10.28 -20.13 42.65
CA GLY A 2 -10.34 -20.21 41.18
C GLY A 2 -9.81 -19.01 40.41
N ALA A 3 -8.54 -18.64 40.64
CA ALA A 3 -7.79 -17.77 39.74
C ALA A 3 -7.65 -18.42 38.35
N LEU A 4 -8.20 -17.80 37.31
CA LEU A 4 -7.80 -18.05 35.92
C LEU A 4 -6.67 -17.07 35.60
N GLY A 5 -5.49 -17.67 35.41
CA GLY A 5 -4.21 -17.01 35.36
C GLY A 5 -4.04 -15.99 34.23
N ALA A 6 -3.09 -15.10 34.50
CA ALA A 6 -2.44 -14.24 33.54
C ALA A 6 -1.96 -15.02 32.31
N GLY A 7 -2.68 -14.86 31.21
CA GLY A 7 -2.20 -15.11 29.86
C GLY A 7 -2.56 -13.89 29.05
N GLY A 8 -1.68 -12.88 29.02
CA GLY A 8 -1.88 -11.69 28.19
C GLY A 8 -2.23 -12.16 26.78
N ARG A 9 -3.42 -11.79 26.29
CA ARG A 9 -3.83 -12.14 24.93
C ARG A 9 -2.78 -11.56 24.00
N ALA A 10 -1.90 -12.43 23.50
CA ALA A 10 -1.06 -12.12 22.35
C ALA A 10 -2.00 -11.47 21.33
N ASP A 11 -1.75 -10.20 21.03
CA ASP A 11 -2.66 -9.39 20.26
C ASP A 11 -2.89 -10.10 18.91
N ARG A 12 -4.08 -10.70 18.72
CA ARG A 12 -4.31 -11.62 17.61
C ARG A 12 -4.09 -10.85 16.32
N LEU A 13 -3.07 -11.25 15.55
CA LEU A 13 -2.75 -10.58 14.30
C LEU A 13 -4.00 -10.47 13.41
N GLY A 14 -4.31 -9.24 13.05
CA GLY A 14 -5.45 -8.84 12.23
C GLY A 14 -5.07 -7.64 11.35
N TRP A 15 -6.00 -7.24 10.49
CA TRP A 15 -5.76 -6.24 9.44
C TRP A 15 -5.29 -4.87 9.95
N ARG A 16 -5.61 -4.50 11.19
CA ARG A 16 -5.09 -3.27 11.83
C ARG A 16 -3.56 -3.20 11.91
N HIS A 17 -2.85 -4.31 11.73
CA HIS A 17 -1.39 -4.36 11.73
C HIS A 17 -0.80 -4.41 10.31
N VAL A 18 -1.63 -4.29 9.28
CA VAL A 18 -1.23 -4.40 7.87
C VAL A 18 -1.41 -3.06 7.18
N VAL A 19 -0.46 -2.71 6.32
CA VAL A 19 -0.55 -1.61 5.35
C VAL A 19 -0.39 -2.18 3.95
N PHE A 20 -1.34 -1.90 3.07
CA PHE A 20 -1.25 -2.23 1.65
C PHE A 20 -0.78 -1.01 0.88
N GLY A 21 0.37 -1.11 0.22
CA GLY A 21 0.96 -0.03 -0.55
C GLY A 21 0.74 -0.19 -2.05
N TYR A 22 0.31 0.87 -2.72
CA TYR A 22 0.18 0.95 -4.18
C TYR A 22 1.02 2.10 -4.72
N ALA A 23 1.83 1.79 -5.74
CA ALA A 23 2.43 2.79 -6.58
C ALA A 23 1.44 3.07 -7.73
N VAL A 24 0.83 4.25 -7.73
CA VAL A 24 -0.22 4.65 -8.69
C VAL A 24 0.27 5.76 -9.59
N PHE A 25 -0.43 5.96 -10.71
CA PHE A 25 -0.14 6.98 -11.71
C PHE A 25 -1.42 7.73 -12.04
N GLU A 26 -1.30 8.91 -12.65
CA GLU A 26 -2.43 9.61 -13.25
C GLU A 26 -2.86 8.89 -14.52
N ASP A 27 -3.72 7.89 -14.35
CA ASP A 27 -4.20 7.02 -15.41
C ASP A 27 -5.59 6.47 -15.09
N VAL A 28 -6.51 6.62 -16.05
CA VAL A 28 -7.92 6.22 -15.89
C VAL A 28 -8.07 4.72 -15.67
N GLN A 29 -7.18 3.89 -16.26
CA GLN A 29 -7.23 2.45 -16.07
C GLN A 29 -6.81 2.07 -14.64
N THR A 30 -5.76 2.69 -14.11
CA THR A 30 -5.32 2.54 -12.72
C THR A 30 -6.43 2.93 -11.75
N ASP A 31 -7.10 4.06 -11.98
CA ASP A 31 -8.21 4.51 -11.14
C ASP A 31 -9.37 3.49 -11.11
N ARG A 32 -9.71 2.90 -12.27
CA ARG A 32 -10.73 1.84 -12.37
C ARG A 32 -10.33 0.57 -11.63
N LEU A 33 -9.08 0.15 -11.73
CA LEU A 33 -8.56 -1.03 -11.04
C LEU A 33 -8.56 -0.85 -9.52
N LEU A 34 -8.15 0.32 -9.03
CA LEU A 34 -8.22 0.66 -7.61
C LEU A 34 -9.66 0.68 -7.10
N GLN A 35 -10.59 1.24 -7.88
CA GLN A 35 -12.01 1.21 -7.52
C GLN A 35 -12.54 -0.24 -7.50
N ALA A 36 -12.14 -1.09 -8.45
CA ALA A 36 -12.52 -2.49 -8.46
C ALA A 36 -11.98 -3.26 -7.23
N ALA A 37 -10.74 -2.98 -6.80
CA ALA A 37 -10.18 -3.52 -5.56
C ALA A 37 -10.96 -3.04 -4.33
N ALA A 38 -11.35 -1.76 -4.31
CA ALA A 38 -12.18 -1.16 -3.27
C ALA A 38 -13.57 -1.80 -3.16
N ASP A 39 -14.22 -2.02 -4.31
CA ASP A 39 -15.55 -2.63 -4.42
C ASP A 39 -15.54 -4.13 -4.11
N THR A 40 -14.37 -4.76 -4.09
CA THR A 40 -14.21 -6.20 -3.84
C THR A 40 -13.50 -6.46 -2.51
N TRP A 41 -12.19 -6.67 -2.53
CA TRP A 41 -11.49 -7.27 -1.41
C TRP A 41 -11.12 -6.26 -0.32
N PHE A 42 -11.14 -4.94 -0.56
CA PHE A 42 -10.96 -3.95 0.51
C PHE A 42 -12.03 -4.10 1.59
N ARG A 43 -13.27 -4.44 1.19
CA ARG A 43 -14.39 -4.71 2.10
C ARG A 43 -14.10 -5.87 3.08
N MET A 44 -13.18 -6.76 2.72
CA MET A 44 -12.81 -7.94 3.51
C MET A 44 -11.62 -7.71 4.44
N VAL A 45 -10.88 -6.61 4.30
CA VAL A 45 -9.67 -6.29 5.08
C VAL A 45 -9.89 -5.18 6.10
N ARG A 46 -11.05 -5.21 6.78
CA ARG A 46 -11.45 -4.16 7.73
C ARG A 46 -10.41 -3.94 8.83
N GLY A 47 -9.95 -2.70 8.99
CA GLY A 47 -8.92 -2.24 9.90
C GLY A 47 -7.57 -1.95 9.22
N ALA A 48 -7.35 -2.42 7.99
CA ALA A 48 -6.12 -2.14 7.26
C ALA A 48 -6.00 -0.67 6.87
N ASP A 49 -4.74 -0.23 6.71
CA ASP A 49 -4.43 1.01 6.02
C ASP A 49 -4.03 0.71 4.57
N VAL A 50 -4.37 1.62 3.66
CA VAL A 50 -3.99 1.58 2.25
C VAL A 50 -3.19 2.83 1.97
N MET A 51 -1.93 2.68 1.55
CA MET A 51 -1.05 3.78 1.18
C MET A 51 -0.97 3.86 -0.35
N LEU A 52 -1.42 4.97 -0.92
CA LEU A 52 -1.32 5.25 -2.35
C LEU A 52 -0.20 6.28 -2.56
N VAL A 53 0.83 5.91 -3.31
CA VAL A 53 1.89 6.85 -3.73
C VAL A 53 1.75 7.15 -5.21
N THR A 54 1.46 8.41 -5.53
CA THR A 54 1.41 8.93 -6.90
C THR A 54 2.65 9.77 -7.23
N ASP A 55 2.74 10.26 -8.47
CA ASP A 55 3.81 11.14 -8.91
C ASP A 55 3.75 12.52 -8.24
N GLY A 56 4.90 13.16 -8.08
CA GLY A 56 5.02 14.48 -7.46
C GLY A 56 4.32 15.59 -8.24
N ASP A 57 4.08 15.37 -9.53
CA ASP A 57 3.37 16.28 -10.43
C ASP A 57 1.90 15.88 -10.69
N ASP A 58 1.36 14.89 -9.96
CA ASP A 58 -0.07 14.56 -10.00
C ASP A 58 -0.90 15.72 -9.39
N GLY A 59 -1.58 16.45 -10.27
CA GLY A 59 -2.37 17.64 -9.93
C GLY A 59 -3.77 17.34 -9.40
N ARG A 60 -4.19 16.07 -9.39
CA ARG A 60 -5.50 15.67 -8.86
C ARG A 60 -5.53 15.87 -7.35
N ALA A 61 -6.71 16.16 -6.81
CA ALA A 61 -6.91 16.19 -5.35
C ALA A 61 -6.80 14.77 -4.76
N ASP A 62 -6.47 14.65 -3.47
CA ASP A 62 -6.32 13.35 -2.80
C ASP A 62 -7.60 12.51 -2.88
N SER A 63 -8.76 13.15 -2.76
CA SER A 63 -10.08 12.51 -2.91
C SER A 63 -10.35 11.97 -4.32
N SER A 64 -9.65 12.50 -5.33
CA SER A 64 -9.76 12.04 -6.72
C SER A 64 -8.80 10.89 -7.03
N VAL A 65 -7.68 10.79 -6.30
CA VAL A 65 -6.74 9.66 -6.39
C VAL A 65 -7.23 8.47 -5.56
N SER A 66 -7.81 8.73 -4.39
CA SER A 66 -8.34 7.70 -3.52
C SER A 66 -9.57 7.03 -4.14
N PRO A 67 -9.65 5.69 -4.18
CA PRO A 67 -10.89 5.02 -4.55
C PRO A 67 -11.95 5.31 -3.49
N ARG A 68 -13.22 5.19 -3.89
CA ARG A 68 -14.35 5.26 -2.97
C ARG A 68 -14.41 3.96 -2.17
N VAL A 69 -14.45 4.07 -0.85
CA VAL A 69 -14.50 2.92 0.06
C VAL A 69 -15.72 3.02 0.96
N ASP A 70 -16.41 1.91 1.22
CA ASP A 70 -17.58 1.85 2.12
C ASP A 70 -17.17 1.84 3.62
N GLY A 71 -16.07 2.51 3.93
CA GLY A 71 -15.39 2.41 5.22
C GLY A 71 -14.71 1.06 5.45
N GLY A 72 -14.08 0.93 6.61
CA GLY A 72 -13.36 -0.28 7.01
C GLY A 72 -11.89 -0.31 6.60
N VAL A 73 -11.44 0.46 5.62
CA VAL A 73 -10.01 0.74 5.40
C VAL A 73 -9.76 2.24 5.50
N CYS A 74 -8.54 2.62 5.91
CA CYS A 74 -8.12 4.02 5.90
C CYS A 74 -7.15 4.23 4.74
N VAL A 75 -7.54 5.07 3.78
CA VAL A 75 -6.73 5.36 2.58
C VAL A 75 -5.92 6.62 2.82
N HIS A 76 -4.62 6.53 2.54
CA HIS A 76 -3.65 7.62 2.59
C HIS A 76 -3.14 7.89 1.19
N VAL A 77 -3.07 9.15 0.80
CA VAL A 77 -2.50 9.56 -0.49
C VAL A 77 -1.22 10.36 -0.22
N ARG A 78 -0.16 10.01 -0.94
CA ARG A 78 1.14 10.65 -0.87
C ARG A 78 1.67 10.90 -2.27
N ARG A 79 2.35 12.05 -2.44
CA ARG A 79 2.99 12.43 -3.70
C ARG A 79 4.49 12.23 -3.56
N CYS A 80 5.07 11.39 -4.40
CA CYS A 80 6.52 11.17 -4.42
C CYS A 80 7.22 12.39 -5.02
N ALA A 81 7.80 13.26 -4.19
CA ALA A 81 8.43 14.51 -4.63
C ALA A 81 9.54 14.34 -5.70
N SER A 82 10.18 13.17 -5.74
CA SER A 82 11.27 12.85 -6.69
C SER A 82 10.82 12.04 -7.91
N CYS A 83 9.56 11.58 -7.92
CA CYS A 83 8.90 10.91 -9.03
C CYS A 83 8.17 11.95 -9.87
N ARG A 84 8.39 11.94 -11.19
CA ARG A 84 7.69 12.82 -12.12
C ARG A 84 7.17 12.01 -13.28
N GLY A 85 5.98 12.32 -13.76
CA GLY A 85 5.34 11.66 -14.89
C GLY A 85 6.08 11.86 -16.23
N LYS A 86 7.05 12.80 -16.29
CA LYS A 86 7.92 13.00 -17.46
C LYS A 86 8.88 11.82 -17.66
N ARG A 87 8.35 10.77 -18.27
CA ARG A 87 9.09 9.62 -18.77
C ARG A 87 10.20 10.09 -19.71
N CYS A 88 11.28 9.33 -19.72
CA CYS A 88 12.28 9.40 -20.76
C CYS A 88 11.60 9.15 -22.14
N VAL A 89 11.36 10.23 -22.91
CA VAL A 89 10.86 10.13 -24.28
C VAL A 89 12.05 10.25 -25.24
N PRO A 90 12.41 9.19 -25.98
CA PRO A 90 13.45 9.29 -27.00
C PRO A 90 12.98 10.21 -28.14
N ARG A 91 13.79 11.21 -28.49
CA ARG A 91 13.62 12.01 -29.71
C ARG A 91 14.61 11.52 -30.77
N LYS A 92 14.19 11.49 -32.03
CA LYS A 92 15.05 11.01 -33.14
C LYS A 92 16.36 11.80 -33.17
N GLY A 93 17.48 11.11 -32.95
CA GLY A 93 18.82 11.70 -32.95
C GLY A 93 19.20 12.48 -31.68
N GLN A 94 18.42 12.42 -30.59
CA GLN A 94 18.76 13.07 -29.33
C GLN A 94 18.78 12.07 -28.17
N PRO A 95 19.72 12.24 -27.20
CA PRO A 95 19.71 11.48 -25.97
C PRO A 95 18.40 11.78 -25.22
N CYS A 96 17.96 10.80 -24.45
CA CYS A 96 16.69 10.92 -23.78
C CYS A 96 16.65 12.09 -22.79
N VAL A 97 15.61 12.91 -22.88
CA VAL A 97 15.35 14.01 -21.94
C VAL A 97 14.31 13.51 -20.93
N GLY A 98 14.76 13.12 -19.74
CA GLY A 98 13.90 12.56 -18.68
C GLY A 98 14.56 11.39 -17.95
N LYS A 99 13.90 10.88 -16.90
CA LYS A 99 14.40 9.72 -16.15
C LYS A 99 13.89 8.42 -16.78
N ARG A 100 14.72 7.37 -16.78
CA ARG A 100 14.32 6.03 -17.27
C ARG A 100 13.14 5.53 -16.45
N GLU A 101 12.17 4.91 -17.11
CA GLU A 101 10.95 4.38 -16.49
C GLU A 101 11.24 3.42 -15.34
N GLY A 102 12.20 2.50 -15.51
CA GLY A 102 12.60 1.58 -14.44
C GLY A 102 13.21 2.26 -13.21
N TRP A 103 13.87 3.42 -13.36
CA TRP A 103 14.35 4.20 -12.22
C TRP A 103 13.18 4.84 -11.48
N LEU A 104 12.25 5.46 -12.22
CA LEU A 104 11.05 6.09 -11.66
C LEU A 104 10.20 5.10 -10.88
N ALA A 105 9.99 3.89 -11.43
CA ALA A 105 9.26 2.82 -10.78
C ALA A 105 9.93 2.38 -9.46
N ARG A 106 11.24 2.15 -9.46
CA ARG A 106 12.00 1.77 -8.25
C ARG A 106 11.94 2.87 -7.18
N THR A 107 12.15 4.12 -7.58
CA THR A 107 12.07 5.26 -6.65
C THR A 107 10.68 5.38 -6.03
N LYS A 108 9.62 5.17 -6.82
CA LYS A 108 8.25 5.19 -6.30
C LYS A 108 7.98 4.06 -5.30
N VAL A 109 8.47 2.84 -5.57
CA VAL A 109 8.35 1.71 -4.63
C VAL A 109 9.14 1.96 -3.34
N LEU A 110 10.36 2.50 -3.42
CA LEU A 110 11.12 2.85 -2.21
C LEU A 110 10.42 3.94 -1.40
N GLY A 111 9.92 4.99 -2.07
CA GLY A 111 9.12 6.04 -1.44
C GLY A 111 7.85 5.47 -0.78
N LEU A 112 7.19 4.52 -1.44
CA LEU A 112 6.04 3.81 -0.89
C LEU A 112 6.37 3.11 0.43
N PHE A 113 7.48 2.38 0.52
CA PHE A 113 7.89 1.76 1.79
C PHE A 113 8.29 2.79 2.84
N SER A 114 8.95 3.88 2.47
CA SER A 114 9.24 4.98 3.41
C SER A 114 7.98 5.58 4.02
N GLU A 115 6.95 5.86 3.21
CA GLU A 115 5.67 6.39 3.71
C GLU A 115 4.92 5.39 4.57
N MET A 116 4.95 4.10 4.21
CA MET A 116 4.34 3.04 5.03
C MET A 116 5.04 2.88 6.38
N LEU A 117 6.37 3.03 6.44
CA LEU A 117 7.13 3.01 7.68
C LEU A 117 6.84 4.24 8.54
N ALA A 118 6.76 5.44 7.95
CA ALA A 118 6.37 6.65 8.68
C ALA A 118 4.98 6.51 9.30
N LEU A 119 4.01 5.93 8.57
CA LEU A 119 2.69 5.60 9.12
C LEU A 119 2.77 4.63 10.32
N ALA A 120 3.78 3.76 10.36
CA ALA A 120 3.98 2.81 11.45
C ALA A 120 4.50 3.47 12.75
N GLU A 121 5.09 4.67 12.66
CA GLU A 121 5.49 5.46 13.83
C GLU A 121 4.26 6.01 14.56
N GLU A 122 3.20 6.33 13.82
CA GLU A 122 1.93 6.82 14.38
C GLU A 122 0.98 5.70 14.81
N ARG A 123 1.07 4.53 14.15
CA ARG A 123 0.15 3.40 14.35
C ARG A 123 0.93 2.08 14.39
N PRO A 124 0.65 1.15 15.31
CA PRO A 124 1.40 -0.11 15.39
C PRO A 124 1.15 -1.03 14.18
N LYS A 125 1.99 -0.92 13.16
CA LYS A 125 2.01 -1.76 11.95
C LYS A 125 3.12 -2.80 12.04
N ARG A 126 2.86 -3.99 11.48
CA ARG A 126 3.80 -5.12 11.45
C ARG A 126 4.10 -5.59 10.04
N PHE A 127 3.14 -5.46 9.12
CA PHE A 127 3.27 -5.94 7.75
C PHE A 127 3.03 -4.82 6.75
N PHE A 128 3.96 -4.68 5.81
CA PHE A 128 3.93 -3.71 4.74
C PHE A 128 3.96 -4.46 3.42
N ILE A 129 2.87 -4.42 2.66
CA ILE A 129 2.67 -5.27 1.49
C ILE A 129 2.46 -4.37 0.29
N LYS A 130 3.42 -4.37 -0.64
CA LYS A 130 3.24 -3.73 -1.94
C LYS A 130 2.29 -4.57 -2.79
N VAL A 131 1.31 -3.93 -3.40
CA VAL A 131 0.30 -4.52 -4.28
C VAL A 131 0.25 -3.69 -5.56
N ASP A 132 0.26 -4.34 -6.72
CA ASP A 132 0.01 -3.65 -7.98
C ASP A 132 -1.50 -3.45 -8.19
N PRO A 133 -1.94 -2.39 -8.88
CA PRO A 133 -3.37 -2.14 -9.10
C PRO A 133 -4.12 -3.30 -9.78
N ASP A 134 -3.44 -4.09 -10.60
CA ASP A 134 -3.99 -5.27 -11.31
C ASP A 134 -3.90 -6.58 -10.50
N THR A 135 -3.39 -6.53 -9.27
CA THR A 135 -3.34 -7.69 -8.38
C THR A 135 -4.63 -7.86 -7.59
N VAL A 136 -5.23 -9.05 -7.68
CA VAL A 136 -6.35 -9.45 -6.81
C VAL A 136 -5.82 -10.26 -5.63
N LEU A 137 -6.12 -9.81 -4.40
CA LEU A 137 -5.76 -10.55 -3.20
C LEU A 137 -6.88 -11.49 -2.74
N LEU A 138 -6.48 -12.56 -2.06
CA LEU A 138 -7.37 -13.45 -1.31
C LEU A 138 -7.14 -13.21 0.19
N PRO A 139 -7.90 -12.30 0.83
CA PRO A 139 -7.59 -11.81 2.18
C PRO A 139 -7.48 -12.90 3.25
N HIS A 140 -8.35 -13.92 3.20
CA HIS A 140 -8.32 -15.01 4.17
C HIS A 140 -6.99 -15.78 4.12
N ASN A 141 -6.54 -16.12 2.91
CA ASN A 141 -5.29 -16.86 2.71
C ASN A 141 -4.09 -16.01 3.10
N LEU A 142 -4.10 -14.73 2.72
CA LEU A 142 -3.04 -13.81 3.09
C LEU A 142 -2.93 -13.66 4.61
N LEU A 143 -4.03 -13.44 5.34
CA LEU A 143 -3.98 -13.29 6.79
C LEU A 143 -3.49 -14.57 7.49
N ARG A 144 -3.89 -15.75 6.98
CA ARG A 144 -3.38 -17.03 7.47
C ARG A 144 -1.86 -17.13 7.28
N PHE A 145 -1.35 -16.73 6.12
CA PHE A 145 0.08 -16.71 5.85
C PHE A 145 0.82 -15.73 6.78
N LEU A 146 0.34 -14.50 6.95
CA LEU A 146 0.99 -13.51 7.83
C LEU A 146 1.00 -13.95 9.29
N ARG A 147 -0.05 -14.64 9.75
CA ARG A 147 -0.09 -15.24 11.10
C ARG A 147 0.98 -16.30 11.28
N TYR A 148 1.15 -17.15 10.28
CA TYR A 148 2.21 -18.16 10.28
C TYR A 148 3.59 -17.50 10.37
N ALA A 149 3.87 -16.54 9.48
CA ALA A 149 5.13 -15.80 9.49
C ALA A 149 5.41 -15.09 10.82
N ALA A 150 4.38 -14.50 11.46
CA ALA A 150 4.53 -13.84 12.76
C ALA A 150 4.85 -14.82 13.91
N MET A 151 4.40 -16.08 13.83
CA MET A 151 4.69 -17.08 14.86
C MET A 151 6.14 -17.59 14.75
N GLU A 152 6.67 -17.74 13.54
CA GLU A 152 8.06 -18.16 13.34
C GLU A 152 9.05 -17.12 13.87
N ASP A 153 8.75 -15.83 13.72
CA ASP A 153 9.60 -14.74 14.23
C ASP A 153 9.69 -14.73 15.76
N GLN A 154 8.63 -15.15 16.47
CA GLN A 154 8.62 -15.24 17.94
C GLN A 154 9.41 -16.43 18.48
N GLN A 155 9.79 -17.39 17.63
CA GLN A 155 10.53 -18.60 18.01
C GLN A 155 12.04 -18.47 17.73
N ARG A 156 12.47 -17.39 17.08
CA ARG A 156 13.87 -17.06 16.83
C ARG A 156 14.39 -16.06 17.86
#